data_AF-A0A939ZSW1-F1
#
_entry.id   AF-A0A939ZSW1-F1
#
_cell.length_a   1.000
_cell.length_b   1.000
_cell.length_c   1.000
_cell.angle_alpha   90.00
_cell.angle_beta   90.00
_cell.angle_gamma   90.00
#
_symmetry.space_group_name_H-M   'P 1'
#
loop_
_entity.id
_entity.type
_entity.pdbx_description
1 polymer ?
#
loop_
_entity_poly.entity_id
_entity_poly.type
_entity_poly.pdbx_seq_one_letter_code
_entity_poly.pdbx_strand_id
1 'polypeptide(L)'
;MVLIQLNNRGKLGVNPYTAAKRFAAAMFYLHDYERSCFRERYRCALNRDVGGGAYRESWEDVAIQDASDRYLAASRLLDEKKVSEVCRYVIIEDKKPKQILGNNAGAARYKKFYKDLCAGLDVLIVYYGV
;
A
#
# COMPACT_ATOMS: atom_id res chain seq x y z
N MET A 1 -11.94 2.67 4.02
CA MET A 1 -11.02 1.67 3.47
C MET A 1 -11.74 0.57 2.69
N VAL A 2 -11.56 0.58 1.37
CA VAL A 2 -11.99 -0.41 0.38
C VAL A 2 -11.45 -1.79 0.73
N LEU A 3 -10.23 -1.89 1.24
CA LEU A 3 -9.63 -3.17 1.60
C LEU A 3 -10.45 -3.97 2.63
N ILE A 4 -11.03 -3.29 3.65
CA ILE A 4 -11.93 -3.92 4.64
C ILE A 4 -13.18 -4.46 3.95
N GLN A 5 -13.77 -3.68 3.04
CA GLN A 5 -14.96 -4.09 2.29
C GLN A 5 -14.65 -5.28 1.39
N LEU A 6 -13.47 -5.32 0.78
CA LEU A 6 -13.02 -6.44 -0.04
C LEU A 6 -12.78 -7.70 0.80
N ASN A 7 -12.18 -7.56 1.98
CA ASN A 7 -11.99 -8.66 2.92
C ASN A 7 -13.33 -9.28 3.35
N ASN A 8 -14.28 -8.44 3.80
CA ASN A 8 -15.60 -8.89 4.25
C ASN A 8 -16.44 -9.52 3.13
N ARG A 9 -16.12 -9.22 1.86
CA ARG A 9 -16.75 -9.81 0.68
C ARG A 9 -16.00 -11.03 0.13
N GLY A 10 -14.99 -11.54 0.84
CA GLY A 10 -14.17 -12.68 0.43
C GLY A 10 -13.33 -12.42 -0.83
N LYS A 11 -13.08 -11.16 -1.19
CA LYS A 11 -12.31 -10.79 -2.39
C LYS A 11 -10.80 -10.88 -2.19
N LEU A 12 -10.35 -10.99 -0.94
CA LEU A 12 -8.93 -11.23 -0.61
C LEU A 12 -8.60 -12.72 -0.48
N GLY A 13 -9.53 -13.61 -0.77
CA GLY A 13 -9.34 -15.06 -0.68
C GLY A 13 -10.48 -15.74 0.06
N VAL A 14 -10.71 -17.00 -0.26
CA VAL A 14 -11.74 -17.84 0.38
C VAL A 14 -11.24 -18.36 1.73
N ASN A 15 -9.93 -18.63 1.84
CA ASN A 15 -9.32 -19.05 3.09
C ASN A 15 -9.13 -17.83 4.03
N PRO A 16 -9.73 -17.84 5.24
CA PRO A 16 -9.62 -16.72 6.18
C PRO A 16 -8.18 -16.38 6.60
N TYR A 17 -7.32 -17.38 6.71
CA TYR A 17 -5.91 -17.21 7.09
C TYR A 17 -5.12 -16.48 6.01
N THR A 18 -5.28 -16.90 4.75
CA THR A 18 -4.67 -16.19 3.61
C THR A 18 -5.21 -14.77 3.48
N ALA A 19 -6.53 -14.58 3.66
CA ALA A 19 -7.15 -13.27 3.59
C ALA A 19 -6.62 -12.33 4.69
N ALA A 20 -6.43 -12.84 5.92
CA ALA A 20 -5.84 -12.10 7.03
C ALA A 20 -4.39 -11.69 6.76
N LYS A 21 -3.54 -12.60 6.25
CA LYS A 21 -2.16 -12.27 5.85
C LYS A 21 -2.11 -11.20 4.79
N ARG A 22 -2.95 -11.31 3.75
CA ARG A 22 -3.04 -10.33 2.66
C ARG A 22 -3.47 -8.96 3.18
N PHE A 23 -4.43 -8.94 4.11
CA PHE A 23 -4.86 -7.71 4.76
C PHE A 23 -3.73 -7.08 5.58
N ALA A 24 -3.03 -7.87 6.40
CA ALA A 24 -1.91 -7.38 7.20
C ALA A 24 -0.75 -6.86 6.33
N ALA A 25 -0.37 -7.57 5.26
CA ALA A 25 0.65 -7.13 4.32
C ALA A 25 0.28 -5.80 3.63
N ALA A 26 -1.00 -5.61 3.29
CA ALA A 26 -1.47 -4.33 2.76
C ALA A 26 -1.37 -3.20 3.81
N MET A 27 -1.65 -3.50 5.08
CA MET A 27 -1.51 -2.52 6.16
C MET A 27 -0.05 -2.11 6.39
N PHE A 28 0.91 -3.04 6.30
CA PHE A 28 2.34 -2.71 6.35
C PHE A 28 2.74 -1.81 5.17
N TYR A 29 2.29 -2.13 3.95
CA TYR A 29 2.55 -1.30 2.78
C TYR A 29 1.95 0.11 2.90
N LEU A 30 0.73 0.22 3.41
CA LEU A 30 0.11 1.51 3.71
C LEU A 30 0.90 2.27 4.77
N HIS A 31 1.28 1.60 5.86
CA HIS A 31 2.04 2.20 6.95
C HIS A 31 3.37 2.79 6.48
N ASP A 32 4.15 2.04 5.68
CA ASP A 32 5.42 2.53 5.14
C ASP A 32 5.19 3.72 4.19
N TYR A 33 4.16 3.69 3.33
CA TYR A 33 3.78 4.87 2.55
C TYR A 33 3.40 6.07 3.45
N GLU A 34 2.63 5.83 4.51
CA GLU A 34 2.14 6.89 5.37
C GLU A 34 3.24 7.59 6.18
N ARG A 35 4.32 6.87 6.50
CA ARG A 35 5.52 7.38 7.18
C ARG A 35 6.63 7.85 6.23
N SER A 36 6.51 7.54 4.94
CA SER A 36 7.47 7.96 3.93
C SER A 36 7.44 9.46 3.67
N CYS A 37 8.49 9.96 3.02
CA CYS A 37 8.56 11.34 2.54
C CYS A 37 7.52 11.69 1.45
N PHE A 38 6.79 10.70 0.92
CA PHE A 38 5.78 10.87 -0.13
C PHE A 38 4.44 11.38 0.40
N ARG A 39 4.17 11.28 1.72
CA ARG A 39 2.94 11.80 2.32
C ARG A 39 3.17 13.21 2.88
N GLU A 40 2.75 14.23 2.15
CA GLU A 40 2.91 15.66 2.49
C GLU A 40 2.41 16.03 3.91
N ARG A 41 1.41 15.31 4.44
CA ARG A 41 0.84 15.59 5.77
C ARG A 41 1.82 15.39 6.93
N TYR A 42 2.77 14.45 6.83
CA TYR A 42 3.79 14.26 7.86
C TYR A 42 4.88 15.33 7.80
N ARG A 43 5.19 15.85 6.60
CA ARG A 43 6.18 16.91 6.41
C ARG A 43 5.74 18.24 7.04
N CYS A 44 4.45 18.58 7.03
CA CYS A 44 3.97 19.81 7.70
C CYS A 44 3.91 19.70 9.24
N ALA A 45 3.79 18.49 9.79
CA ALA A 45 3.81 18.28 11.24
C ALA A 45 5.24 18.23 11.79
N LEU A 46 6.19 17.71 11.01
CA LEU A 46 7.61 17.59 11.38
C LEU A 46 8.44 18.83 11.00
N ASN A 47 8.12 19.54 9.90
CA ASN A 47 8.83 20.75 9.50
C ASN A 47 8.42 22.00 10.30
N ARG A 48 7.52 21.90 11.29
CA ARG A 48 7.06 23.07 12.04
C ARG A 48 8.00 23.52 13.16
N ASP A 49 9.05 22.76 13.49
CA ASP A 49 9.90 23.06 14.66
C ASP A 49 11.41 23.22 14.41
N VAL A 50 11.90 23.42 13.18
CA VAL A 50 13.33 23.74 12.99
C VAL A 50 13.55 25.00 12.18
N GLY A 51 13.45 26.12 12.89
CA GLY A 51 14.15 27.34 12.50
C GLY A 51 15.65 27.08 12.44
N GLY A 52 16.28 27.42 11.31
CA GLY A 52 17.63 27.99 11.18
C GLY A 52 18.83 27.41 11.94
N GLY A 53 18.74 26.21 12.52
CA GLY A 53 19.80 25.57 13.31
C GLY A 53 20.49 24.44 12.55
N ALA A 54 21.78 24.23 12.82
CA ALA A 54 22.61 23.23 12.17
C ALA A 54 21.95 21.83 12.11
N TYR A 55 21.91 21.25 10.92
CA TYR A 55 21.32 19.96 10.59
C TYR A 55 21.96 18.85 11.45
N ARG A 56 21.23 18.38 12.47
CA ARG A 56 21.49 17.09 13.11
C ARG A 56 20.39 16.16 12.60
N GLU A 57 20.77 15.07 11.94
CA GLU A 57 19.82 14.01 11.59
C GLU A 57 19.09 13.60 12.86
N SER A 58 17.81 13.92 12.92
CA SER A 58 16.96 13.49 14.02
C SER A 58 16.66 12.01 13.83
N TRP A 59 16.41 11.28 14.92
CA TRP A 59 15.94 9.88 14.85
C TRP A 59 14.66 9.73 13.99
N GLU A 60 13.89 10.81 13.87
CA GLU A 60 12.69 10.87 13.05
C GLU A 60 13.02 10.91 11.55
N ASP A 61 14.08 11.63 11.15
CA ASP A 61 14.55 11.65 9.75
C ASP A 61 14.99 10.26 9.29
N VAL A 62 15.72 9.53 10.15
CA VAL A 62 16.16 8.15 9.89
C VAL A 62 14.96 7.22 9.72
N ALA A 63 13.93 7.35 10.57
CA ALA A 63 12.73 6.53 10.49
C ALA A 63 11.89 6.80 9.22
N ILE A 64 11.84 8.06 8.77
CA ILE A 64 11.16 8.45 7.52
C ILE A 64 11.91 7.91 6.31
N GLN A 65 13.24 7.97 6.33
CA GLN A 65 14.08 7.44 5.26
C GLN A 65 13.92 5.92 5.15
N ASP A 66 14.00 5.20 6.26
CA ASP A 66 13.79 3.75 6.32
C ASP A 66 12.39 3.35 5.79
N ALA A 67 11.34 4.07 6.21
CA ALA A 67 9.98 3.83 5.69
C ALA A 67 9.87 4.12 4.17
N SER A 68 10.56 5.17 3.68
CA SER A 68 10.60 5.52 2.27
C SER A 68 11.30 4.44 1.44
N ASP A 69 12.43 3.93 1.93
CA ASP A 69 13.20 2.87 1.29
C ASP A 69 12.42 1.56 1.25
N ARG A 70 11.78 1.18 2.37
CA ARG A 70 10.92 -0.02 2.41
C ARG A 70 9.74 0.09 1.46
N TYR A 71 9.07 1.24 1.41
CA TYR A 71 7.97 1.47 0.46
C TYR A 71 8.44 1.38 -0.99
N LEU A 72 9.57 2.02 -1.33
CA LEU A 72 10.12 1.98 -2.69
C LEU A 72 10.54 0.56 -3.11
N ALA A 73 11.17 -0.19 -2.21
CA ALA A 73 11.55 -1.58 -2.46
C ALA A 73 10.30 -2.45 -2.70
N ALA A 74 9.27 -2.34 -1.85
CA ALA A 74 8.01 -3.02 -2.05
C ALA A 74 7.33 -2.63 -3.38
N SER A 75 7.32 -1.34 -3.72
CA SER A 75 6.75 -0.84 -4.98
C SER A 75 7.46 -1.42 -6.20
N ARG A 76 8.81 -1.49 -6.17
CA ARG A 76 9.61 -2.09 -7.27
C ARG A 76 9.27 -3.56 -7.48
N LEU A 77 9.12 -4.34 -6.40
CA LEU A 77 8.71 -5.74 -6.50
C LEU A 77 7.31 -5.89 -7.13
N LEU A 78 6.39 -4.98 -6.80
CA LEU A 78 5.06 -4.96 -7.40
C LEU A 78 5.08 -4.53 -8.88
N ASP A 79 5.97 -3.62 -9.26
CA ASP A 79 6.18 -3.19 -10.65
C ASP A 79 6.71 -4.34 -11.52
N GLU A 80 7.69 -5.10 -11.02
CA GLU A 80 8.22 -6.29 -11.69
C GLU A 80 7.13 -7.34 -11.98
N LYS A 81 6.16 -7.45 -11.08
CA LYS A 81 4.99 -8.33 -11.23
C LYS A 81 3.82 -7.68 -11.96
N LYS A 82 3.94 -6.42 -12.39
CA LYS A 82 2.92 -5.64 -13.11
C LYS A 82 1.60 -5.49 -12.34
N VAL A 83 1.68 -5.34 -11.01
CA VAL A 83 0.53 -5.23 -10.09
C VAL A 83 0.60 -4.02 -9.16
N SER A 84 1.65 -3.20 -9.28
CA SER A 84 1.85 -1.97 -8.48
C SER A 84 0.68 -1.01 -8.56
N GLU A 85 0.17 -0.75 -9.76
CA GLU A 85 -0.91 0.21 -10.00
C GLU A 85 -2.20 -0.22 -9.27
N VAL A 86 -2.55 -1.51 -9.36
CA VAL A 86 -3.73 -2.06 -8.67
C VAL A 86 -3.57 -1.96 -7.15
N CYS A 87 -2.39 -2.29 -6.63
CA CYS A 87 -2.10 -2.21 -5.20
C CYS A 87 -2.14 -0.76 -4.70
N ARG A 88 -1.50 0.16 -5.43
CA ARG A 88 -1.51 1.59 -5.12
C ARG A 88 -2.94 2.14 -5.09
N TYR A 89 -3.75 1.88 -6.12
CA TYR A 89 -5.11 2.42 -6.17
C TYR A 89 -5.99 1.91 -5.03
N VAL A 90 -5.88 0.63 -4.67
CA VAL A 90 -6.74 0.04 -3.64
C VAL A 90 -6.24 0.35 -2.23
N ILE A 91 -4.93 0.29 -2.00
CA ILE A 91 -4.33 0.37 -0.66
C ILE A 91 -4.05 1.83 -0.28
N ILE A 92 -3.44 2.60 -1.18
CA ILE A 92 -3.00 3.97 -0.90
C ILE A 92 -4.10 4.98 -1.23
N GLU A 93 -4.67 4.90 -2.44
CA GLU A 93 -5.65 5.89 -2.90
C GLU A 93 -7.09 5.56 -2.47
N ASP A 94 -7.29 4.45 -1.75
CA ASP A 94 -8.59 3.94 -1.28
C ASP A 94 -9.70 3.90 -2.36
N LYS A 95 -9.32 3.66 -3.62
CA LYS A 95 -10.25 3.64 -4.76
C LYS A 95 -10.97 2.32 -4.87
N LYS A 96 -12.29 2.38 -5.08
CA LYS A 96 -13.11 1.20 -5.36
C LYS A 96 -12.78 0.67 -6.77
N PRO A 97 -12.89 -0.66 -7.02
CA PRO A 97 -12.70 -1.24 -8.35
C PRO A 97 -13.54 -0.56 -9.44
N LYS A 98 -14.76 -0.11 -9.12
CA LYS A 98 -15.63 0.64 -10.04
C LYS A 98 -15.07 2.01 -10.46
N GLN A 99 -14.33 2.68 -9.58
CA GLN A 99 -13.69 3.97 -9.86
C GLN A 99 -12.44 3.78 -10.73
N ILE A 100 -11.80 2.61 -10.67
CA ILE A 100 -10.59 2.28 -11.43
C ILE A 100 -10.95 1.76 -12.82
N LEU A 101 -11.90 0.82 -12.89
CA LEU A 101 -12.25 0.11 -14.12
C LEU A 101 -13.42 0.74 -14.89
N GLY A 102 -14.20 1.60 -14.23
CA GLY A 102 -15.45 2.16 -14.73
C GLY A 102 -16.68 1.30 -14.40
N ASN A 103 -17.85 1.96 -14.36
CA ASN A 103 -19.11 1.33 -13.98
C ASN A 103 -19.57 0.21 -14.94
N ASN A 104 -19.16 0.28 -16.21
CA ASN A 104 -19.57 -0.66 -17.26
C ASN A 104 -18.49 -1.71 -17.57
N ALA A 105 -17.47 -1.86 -16.71
CA ALA A 105 -16.46 -2.88 -16.92
C ALA A 105 -17.10 -4.29 -16.87
N GLY A 106 -16.77 -5.14 -17.84
CA GLY A 106 -17.26 -6.51 -17.89
C GLY A 106 -16.76 -7.37 -16.72
N ALA A 107 -17.49 -8.43 -16.39
CA ALA A 107 -17.16 -9.35 -15.29
C ALA A 107 -15.73 -9.93 -15.39
N ALA A 108 -15.25 -10.19 -16.60
CA ALA A 108 -13.88 -10.67 -16.83
C ALA A 108 -12.81 -9.67 -16.38
N ARG A 109 -13.02 -8.36 -16.59
CA ARG A 109 -12.09 -7.31 -16.13
C ARG A 109 -12.05 -7.23 -14.61
N TYR A 110 -13.20 -7.28 -13.94
CA TYR A 110 -13.25 -7.33 -12.48
C TYR A 110 -12.57 -8.58 -11.93
N LYS A 111 -12.78 -9.75 -12.54
CA LYS A 111 -12.12 -10.99 -12.12
C LYS A 111 -10.60 -10.88 -12.25
N LYS A 112 -10.10 -10.33 -13.36
CA LYS A 112 -8.66 -10.07 -13.55
C LYS A 112 -8.14 -9.09 -12.49
N PHE A 113 -8.84 -7.98 -12.24
CA PHE A 113 -8.45 -7.00 -11.24
C PHE A 113 -8.28 -7.60 -9.85
N TYR A 114 -9.24 -8.41 -9.38
CA TYR A 114 -9.11 -9.06 -8.06
C TYR A 114 -7.98 -10.10 -8.03
N LYS A 115 -7.73 -10.79 -9.16
CA LYS A 115 -6.59 -11.71 -9.28
C LYS A 115 -5.26 -10.95 -9.17
N ASP A 116 -5.13 -9.84 -9.87
CA ASP A 116 -3.93 -9.00 -9.86
C ASP A 116 -3.71 -8.37 -8.47
N LEU A 117 -4.80 -7.92 -7.80
CA LEU A 117 -4.74 -7.45 -6.42
C LEU A 117 -4.24 -8.55 -5.48
N CYS A 118 -4.80 -9.76 -5.55
CA CYS A 118 -4.34 -10.88 -4.71
C CYS A 118 -2.87 -11.23 -4.98
N ALA A 119 -2.44 -11.23 -6.25
CA ALA A 119 -1.05 -11.48 -6.62
C ALA A 119 -0.10 -10.43 -6.04
N GLY A 120 -0.48 -9.15 -6.07
CA GLY A 120 0.29 -8.09 -5.43
C GLY A 120 0.34 -8.24 -3.91
N LEU A 121 -0.77 -8.60 -3.27
CA LEU A 121 -0.79 -8.87 -1.83
C LEU A 121 0.06 -10.09 -1.44
N ASP A 122 0.14 -11.11 -2.29
CA ASP A 122 1.02 -12.27 -2.09
C ASP A 122 2.51 -11.88 -2.19
N VAL A 123 2.87 -10.96 -3.09
CA VAL A 123 4.23 -10.39 -3.14
C VAL A 123 4.55 -9.64 -1.85
N LEU A 124 3.61 -8.83 -1.35
CA LEU A 124 3.79 -8.08 -0.11
C LEU A 124 3.87 -9.00 1.11
N ILE A 125 3.14 -10.11 1.13
CA ILE A 125 3.27 -11.12 2.19
C ILE A 125 4.70 -11.63 2.28
N VAL A 126 5.29 -12.00 1.15
CA VAL A 126 6.67 -12.51 1.10
C VAL A 126 7.66 -11.43 1.53
N TYR A 127 7.47 -10.18 1.08
CA TYR A 127 8.35 -9.07 1.40
C TYR A 127 8.32 -8.70 2.89
N TYR A 128 7.14 -8.62 3.51
CA TYR A 128 6.98 -8.24 4.91
C TYR A 128 7.04 -9.42 5.89
N GLY A 129 7.10 -10.67 5.41
CA GLY A 129 7.18 -11.86 6.24
C GLY A 129 5.91 -12.18 7.04
N VAL A 130 4.73 -11.95 6.44
CA VAL A 130 3.41 -12.07 7.10
C VAL A 130 2.77 -13.45 6.99
#